data_AF-A0A2V8YLS9-F1
#
_entry.id   AF-A0A2V8YLS9-F1
#
_cell.length_a   1.000
_cell.length_b   1.000
_cell.length_c   1.000
_cell.angle_alpha   90.00
_cell.angle_beta   90.00
_cell.angle_gamma   90.00
#
_symmetry.space_group_name_H-M   'P 1'
#
loop_
_entity.id
_entity.type
_entity.pdbx_description
1 polymer ?
#
loop_
_entity_poly.entity_id
_entity_poly.type
_entity_poly.pdbx_seq_one_letter_code
_entity_poly.pdbx_strand_id
1 'polypeptide(L)'
;MVFGELSIFDRSLLDDLRLTEAVPHALIAYLKTDEAKASAQALADQYRHAFAALYPPASMDFATAMAVFPARTTATLRLVREENVKLLFGSDTPSGDGGIGNPGLNGRFEVSRLVEAGLRPARILRAATLDNALAFGLAKDLGTILAQ
;
A
#
# COMPACT_ATOMS: atom_id res chain seq x y z
N MET A 1 1.00 -4.04 -4.63
CA MET A 1 1.28 -3.53 -3.28
C MET A 1 2.32 -4.39 -2.59
N VAL A 2 3.49 -3.84 -2.29
CA VAL A 2 4.60 -4.51 -1.62
C VAL A 2 4.43 -4.47 -0.11
N PHE A 3 3.92 -3.37 0.48
CA PHE A 3 3.93 -3.23 1.95
C PHE A 3 2.68 -2.59 2.57
N GLY A 4 1.73 -2.07 1.78
CA GLY A 4 0.64 -1.24 2.33
C GLY A 4 -0.36 -1.97 3.23
N GLU A 5 -0.48 -3.30 3.18
CA GLU A 5 -1.27 -4.06 4.17
C GLU A 5 -0.62 -4.08 5.56
N LEU A 6 0.71 -3.98 5.65
CA LEU A 6 1.41 -3.87 6.92
C LEU A 6 1.32 -2.46 7.50
N SER A 7 1.25 -1.42 6.66
CA SER A 7 1.15 -0.04 7.13
C SER A 7 -0.17 0.28 7.81
N ILE A 8 -1.18 -0.56 7.65
CA ILE A 8 -2.44 -0.52 8.39
C ILE A 8 -2.18 -0.55 9.91
N PHE A 9 -1.24 -1.40 10.33
CA PHE A 9 -0.95 -1.66 11.75
C PHE A 9 0.25 -0.88 12.28
N ASP A 10 1.00 -0.21 11.41
CA ASP A 10 2.19 0.55 11.79
C ASP A 10 1.81 1.94 12.32
N ARG A 11 1.56 2.02 13.62
CA ARG A 11 1.21 3.29 14.27
C ARG A 11 2.34 4.32 14.32
N SER A 12 3.59 3.91 14.10
CA SER A 12 4.72 4.84 14.06
C SER A 12 4.62 5.82 12.89
N LEU A 13 3.85 5.49 11.86
CA LEU A 13 3.60 6.38 10.72
C LEU A 13 2.85 7.67 11.10
N LEU A 14 2.17 7.72 12.26
CA LEU A 14 1.56 8.96 12.78
C LEU A 14 2.58 10.00 13.24
N ASP A 15 3.83 9.57 13.44
CA ASP A 15 4.96 10.41 13.85
C ASP A 15 5.87 10.75 12.66
N ASP A 16 5.59 10.22 11.46
CA ASP A 16 6.30 10.59 10.25
C ASP A 16 5.94 12.03 9.85
N LEU A 17 6.94 12.91 9.83
CA LEU A 17 6.74 14.32 9.47
C LEU A 17 6.11 14.49 8.08
N ARG A 18 6.37 13.55 7.16
CA ARG A 18 5.82 13.56 5.79
C ARG A 18 4.32 13.27 5.77
N LEU A 19 3.74 12.74 6.85
CA LEU A 19 2.29 12.53 6.93
C LEU A 19 1.54 13.85 6.80
N THR A 20 2.08 14.94 7.36
CA THR A 20 1.48 16.28 7.29
C THR A 20 1.46 16.86 5.87
N GLU A 21 2.33 16.37 4.98
CA GLU A 21 2.38 16.77 3.57
C GLU A 21 1.31 16.05 2.72
N ALA A 22 0.84 14.89 3.18
CA ALA A 22 -0.01 14.00 2.40
C ALA A 22 -1.45 13.88 2.93
N VAL A 23 -1.67 14.20 4.21
CA VAL A 23 -2.93 13.94 4.92
C VAL A 23 -3.42 15.19 5.64
N PRO A 24 -4.72 15.55 5.55
CA PRO A 24 -5.28 16.71 6.26
C PRO A 24 -5.07 16.62 7.77
N HIS A 25 -4.74 17.76 8.41
CA HIS A 25 -4.51 17.82 9.86
C HIS A 25 -5.69 17.28 10.69
N ALA A 26 -6.93 17.50 10.24
CA ALA A 26 -8.12 16.98 10.92
C ALA A 26 -8.14 15.43 10.95
N LEU A 27 -7.72 14.78 9.86
CA LEU A 27 -7.63 13.32 9.80
C LEU A 27 -6.48 12.81 10.67
N ILE A 28 -5.32 13.48 10.67
CA ILE A 28 -4.20 13.14 11.57
C ILE A 28 -4.65 13.25 13.05
N ALA A 29 -5.39 14.30 13.40
CA ALA A 29 -5.93 14.47 14.74
C ALA A 29 -6.92 13.35 15.11
N TYR A 30 -7.84 13.00 14.21
CA TYR A 30 -8.76 11.87 14.39
C TYR A 30 -8.01 10.54 14.61
N LEU A 31 -7.00 10.23 13.81
CA LEU A 31 -6.23 8.98 13.91
C LEU A 31 -5.49 8.82 15.25
N LYS A 32 -5.31 9.91 16.01
CA LYS A 32 -4.71 9.92 17.35
C LYS A 32 -5.71 9.74 18.49
N THR A 33 -7.02 9.82 18.21
CA THR A 33 -8.10 9.62 19.20
C THR A 33 -8.17 8.17 19.69
N ASP A 34 -8.82 7.96 20.84
CA ASP A 34 -9.07 6.62 21.36
C ASP A 34 -10.07 5.84 20.51
N GLU A 35 -11.01 6.53 19.86
CA GLU A 35 -11.93 5.95 18.87
C GLU A 35 -11.16 5.32 17.70
N ALA A 36 -10.24 6.07 17.09
CA ALA A 36 -9.43 5.55 15.98
C ALA A 36 -8.50 4.40 16.42
N LYS A 37 -7.99 4.43 17.66
CA LYS A 37 -7.21 3.31 18.23
C LYS A 37 -8.07 2.06 18.40
N ALA A 38 -9.29 2.21 18.91
CA ALA A 38 -10.24 1.11 19.06
C ALA A 38 -10.61 0.50 17.71
N SER A 39 -10.86 1.34 16.69
CA SER A 39 -11.11 0.89 15.32
C SER A 39 -9.93 0.13 14.72
N ALA A 40 -8.71 0.64 14.89
CA ALA A 40 -7.49 -0.04 14.44
C ALA A 40 -7.30 -1.41 15.11
N GLN A 41 -7.60 -1.51 16.42
CA GLN A 41 -7.55 -2.77 17.15
C GLN A 41 -8.61 -3.76 16.64
N ALA A 42 -9.84 -3.30 16.42
CA ALA A 42 -10.91 -4.14 15.88
C ALA A 42 -10.55 -4.70 14.50
N LEU A 43 -9.94 -3.89 13.63
CA LEU A 43 -9.44 -4.33 12.34
C LEU A 43 -8.34 -5.40 12.49
N ALA A 44 -7.38 -5.20 13.41
CA ALA A 44 -6.35 -6.19 13.68
C ALA A 44 -6.92 -7.52 14.21
N ASP A 45 -7.95 -7.45 15.06
CA ASP A 45 -8.64 -8.64 15.59
C ASP A 45 -9.37 -9.41 14.49
N GLN A 46 -10.01 -8.70 13.54
CA GLN A 46 -10.65 -9.31 12.37
C GLN A 46 -9.64 -10.05 11.50
N TYR A 47 -8.49 -9.43 11.20
CA TYR A 47 -7.41 -10.08 10.45
C TYR A 47 -6.88 -11.33 11.15
N ARG A 48 -6.68 -11.27 12.47
CA ARG A 48 -6.26 -12.43 13.27
C ARG A 48 -7.28 -13.57 13.21
N HIS A 49 -8.57 -13.25 13.33
CA HIS A 49 -9.64 -14.24 13.23
C HIS A 49 -9.70 -14.89 11.84
N ALA A 50 -9.67 -14.08 10.79
CA ALA A 50 -9.66 -14.57 9.41
C ALA A 50 -8.46 -15.49 9.15
N PHE A 51 -7.26 -15.10 9.63
CA PHE A 51 -6.07 -15.92 9.50
C PHE A 51 -6.18 -17.26 10.25
N ALA A 52 -6.63 -17.23 11.51
CA ALA A 52 -6.80 -18.44 12.30
C ALA A 52 -7.81 -19.43 11.67
N ALA A 53 -8.86 -18.92 11.02
CA ALA A 53 -9.85 -19.73 10.33
C ALA A 53 -9.29 -20.38 9.04
N LEU A 54 -8.44 -19.68 8.29
CA LEU A 54 -7.87 -20.14 7.03
C LEU A 54 -6.70 -21.12 7.21
N TYR A 55 -6.03 -21.11 8.37
CA TYR A 55 -4.82 -21.91 8.62
C TYR A 55 -4.82 -22.67 9.96
N PRO A 56 -5.69 -23.69 10.17
CA PRO A 56 -5.72 -24.45 11.43
C PRO A 56 -4.78 -25.69 11.45
N PRO A 57 -4.09 -25.98 12.58
CA PRO A 57 -3.79 -25.06 13.68
C PRO A 57 -2.63 -24.15 13.28
N ALA A 58 -2.78 -22.83 13.51
CA ALA A 58 -1.78 -21.85 13.12
C ALA A 58 -0.52 -22.03 13.97
N SER A 59 0.47 -22.76 13.45
CA SER A 59 1.81 -22.83 14.01
C SER A 59 2.60 -21.53 13.82
N MET A 60 2.06 -20.58 13.06
CA MET A 60 2.66 -19.30 12.70
C MET A 60 1.96 -18.16 13.44
N ASP A 61 2.74 -17.31 14.11
CA ASP A 61 2.20 -16.11 14.74
C ASP A 61 1.71 -15.10 13.68
N PHE A 62 0.78 -14.23 14.07
CA PHE A 62 0.14 -13.29 13.17
C PHE A 62 1.13 -12.32 12.48
N ALA A 63 2.18 -11.88 13.18
CA ALA A 63 3.16 -10.96 12.59
C ALA A 63 3.98 -11.66 11.50
N THR A 64 4.42 -12.90 11.76
CA THR A 64 5.09 -13.74 10.76
C THR A 64 4.18 -14.01 9.56
N ALA A 65 2.89 -14.31 9.81
CA ALA A 65 1.91 -14.52 8.76
C ALA A 65 1.74 -13.29 7.85
N MET A 66 1.59 -12.12 8.45
CA MET A 66 1.47 -10.86 7.71
C MET A 66 2.73 -10.50 6.92
N ALA A 67 3.91 -10.93 7.38
CA ALA A 67 5.17 -10.73 6.67
C ALA A 67 5.35 -11.64 5.42
N VAL A 68 4.53 -12.69 5.26
CA VAL A 68 4.58 -13.55 4.07
C VAL A 68 4.11 -12.79 2.81
N PHE A 69 3.11 -11.93 2.94
CA PHE A 69 2.58 -11.14 1.81
C PHE A 69 3.63 -10.24 1.13
N PRO A 70 4.35 -9.35 1.84
CA PRO A 70 5.38 -8.50 1.22
C PRO A 70 6.52 -9.31 0.60
N ALA A 71 6.90 -10.44 1.23
CA ALA A 71 7.93 -11.33 0.71
C ALA A 71 7.49 -11.99 -0.61
N ARG A 72 6.25 -12.50 -0.67
CA ARG A 72 5.65 -13.05 -1.89
C ARG A 72 5.54 -11.97 -2.98
N THR A 73 5.05 -10.78 -2.66
CA THR A 73 4.96 -9.70 -3.66
C THR A 73 6.34 -9.34 -4.21
N THR A 74 7.36 -9.24 -3.36
CA THR A 74 8.74 -8.98 -3.81
C THR A 74 9.23 -10.06 -4.77
N ALA A 75 8.97 -11.33 -4.47
CA ALA A 75 9.31 -12.44 -5.35
C ALA A 75 8.53 -12.40 -6.69
N THR A 76 7.25 -12.06 -6.66
CA THR A 76 6.42 -11.89 -7.87
C THR A 76 6.90 -10.71 -8.72
N LEU A 77 7.33 -9.61 -8.11
CA LEU A 77 7.86 -8.45 -8.84
C LEU A 77 9.14 -8.78 -9.59
N ARG A 78 9.96 -9.70 -9.07
CA ARG A 78 11.12 -10.21 -9.80
C ARG A 78 10.70 -10.90 -11.11
N LEU A 79 9.68 -11.77 -11.06
CA LEU A 79 9.14 -12.43 -12.26
C LEU A 79 8.52 -11.42 -13.23
N VAL A 80 7.73 -10.46 -12.73
CA VAL A 80 7.14 -9.37 -13.53
C VAL A 80 8.21 -8.53 -14.23
N ARG A 81 9.40 -8.38 -13.62
CA ARG A 81 10.54 -7.71 -14.22
C ARG A 81 11.22 -8.57 -15.28
N GLU A 82 11.50 -9.83 -14.99
CA GLU A 82 12.17 -10.77 -15.91
C GLU A 82 11.34 -11.01 -17.18
N GLU A 83 10.02 -11.09 -17.04
CA GLU A 83 9.08 -11.36 -18.13
C GLU A 83 8.51 -10.09 -18.79
N ASN A 84 9.00 -8.90 -18.41
CA ASN A 84 8.54 -7.60 -18.93
C ASN A 84 7.00 -7.42 -18.95
N VAL A 85 6.32 -7.95 -17.94
CA VAL A 85 4.84 -7.89 -17.82
C VAL A 85 4.37 -6.44 -17.69
N LYS A 86 3.19 -6.11 -18.22
CA LYS A 86 2.61 -4.77 -18.00
C LYS A 86 2.33 -4.55 -16.51
N LEU A 87 2.64 -3.35 -16.01
CA LEU A 87 2.47 -2.99 -14.60
C LEU A 87 1.45 -1.87 -14.49
N LEU A 88 0.49 -2.03 -13.59
CA LEU A 88 -0.38 -0.97 -13.10
C LEU A 88 0.06 -0.60 -11.69
N PHE A 89 -0.12 0.67 -11.32
CA PHE A 89 0.23 1.16 -9.99
C PHE A 89 -1.04 1.45 -9.19
N GLY A 90 -1.09 0.93 -7.97
CA GLY A 90 -2.13 1.24 -6.99
C GLY A 90 -1.57 1.05 -5.58
N SER A 91 -1.94 1.96 -4.68
CA SER A 91 -1.51 1.97 -3.28
C SER A 91 -2.47 1.24 -2.33
N ASP A 92 -3.66 0.88 -2.82
CA ASP A 92 -4.73 0.24 -2.04
C ASP A 92 -5.11 1.03 -0.77
N THR A 93 -5.43 2.31 -0.99
CA THR A 93 -5.76 3.28 0.07
C THR A 93 -7.14 3.89 -0.16
N PRO A 94 -7.93 4.18 0.90
CA PRO A 94 -7.60 4.05 2.32
C PRO A 94 -7.76 2.62 2.87
N SER A 95 -7.00 2.28 3.90
CA SER A 95 -6.92 0.91 4.42
C SER A 95 -7.90 0.57 5.56
N GLY A 96 -9.16 0.97 5.40
CA GLY A 96 -10.23 0.76 6.39
C GLY A 96 -10.20 1.74 7.56
N ASP A 97 -11.27 1.72 8.36
CA ASP A 97 -11.47 2.68 9.46
C ASP A 97 -10.43 2.49 10.58
N GLY A 98 -9.68 3.54 10.89
CA GLY A 98 -8.60 3.53 11.89
C GLY A 98 -7.27 2.95 11.40
N GLY A 99 -7.21 2.40 10.18
CA GLY A 99 -5.98 1.99 9.52
C GLY A 99 -5.14 3.19 9.09
N ILE A 100 -3.82 3.11 9.24
CA ILE A 100 -2.91 4.25 8.97
C ILE A 100 -2.43 4.28 7.51
N GLY A 101 -2.96 3.38 6.67
CA GLY A 101 -2.71 3.37 5.25
C GLY A 101 -3.46 4.46 4.48
N ASN A 102 -2.99 5.70 4.65
CA ASN A 102 -3.63 6.88 4.10
C ASN A 102 -3.24 7.13 2.63
N PRO A 103 -4.14 7.70 1.81
CA PRO A 103 -3.80 8.14 0.47
C PRO A 103 -2.64 9.14 0.49
N GLY A 104 -1.87 9.18 -0.60
CA GLY A 104 -0.66 10.01 -0.69
C GLY A 104 0.57 9.32 -0.10
N LEU A 105 0.70 9.25 1.24
CA LEU A 105 1.93 8.75 1.88
C LEU A 105 2.19 7.26 1.60
N ASN A 106 1.16 6.42 1.68
CA ASN A 106 1.29 5.00 1.30
C ASN A 106 1.68 4.83 -0.16
N GLY A 107 1.14 5.67 -1.06
CA GLY A 107 1.52 5.65 -2.47
C GLY A 107 2.99 5.97 -2.66
N ARG A 108 3.51 6.96 -1.93
CA ARG A 108 4.95 7.26 -1.91
C ARG A 108 5.78 6.08 -1.40
N PHE A 109 5.38 5.45 -0.30
CA PHE A 109 6.09 4.28 0.21
C PHE A 109 6.08 3.12 -0.77
N GLU A 110 4.95 2.87 -1.43
CA GLU A 110 4.84 1.83 -2.44
C GLU A 110 5.81 2.09 -3.60
N VAL A 111 5.93 3.33 -4.07
CA VAL A 111 6.96 3.70 -5.08
C VAL A 111 8.37 3.37 -4.58
N SER A 112 8.73 3.76 -3.35
CA SER A 112 10.04 3.44 -2.77
C SER A 112 10.29 1.93 -2.69
N ARG A 113 9.30 1.15 -2.25
CA ARG A 113 9.41 -0.31 -2.16
C ARG A 113 9.51 -1.00 -3.52
N LEU A 114 8.80 -0.49 -4.54
CA LEU A 114 8.93 -0.98 -5.91
C LEU A 114 10.35 -0.74 -6.46
N VAL A 115 10.96 0.41 -6.12
CA VAL A 115 12.37 0.69 -6.47
C VAL A 115 13.32 -0.25 -5.74
N GLU A 116 13.12 -0.47 -4.44
CA GLU A 116 13.92 -1.43 -3.64
C GLU A 116 13.79 -2.88 -4.15
N ALA A 117 12.62 -3.26 -4.66
CA ALA A 117 12.39 -4.54 -5.34
C ALA A 117 13.06 -4.61 -6.74
N GLY A 118 13.73 -3.54 -7.17
CA GLY A 118 14.51 -3.47 -8.39
C GLY A 118 13.70 -3.11 -9.64
N LEU A 119 12.56 -2.42 -9.50
CA LEU A 119 11.91 -1.77 -10.63
C LEU A 119 12.55 -0.42 -10.92
N ARG A 120 12.75 -0.12 -12.20
CA ARG A 120 13.29 1.18 -12.64
C ARG A 120 12.26 2.30 -12.36
N PRO A 121 12.67 3.46 -11.84
CA PRO A 121 11.77 4.60 -11.60
C PRO A 121 10.94 5.00 -12.82
N ALA A 122 11.51 4.98 -14.03
CA ALA A 122 10.78 5.28 -15.26
C ALA A 122 9.63 4.30 -15.55
N ARG A 123 9.79 3.02 -15.20
CA ARG A 123 8.73 2.01 -15.35
C ARG A 123 7.62 2.24 -14.33
N ILE A 124 7.98 2.59 -13.09
CA ILE A 124 7.01 2.91 -12.04
C ILE A 124 6.24 4.19 -12.40
N LEU A 125 6.91 5.23 -12.89
CA LEU A 125 6.29 6.47 -13.34
C LEU A 125 5.29 6.22 -14.47
N ARG A 126 5.69 5.44 -15.47
CA ARG A 126 4.80 5.06 -16.58
C ARG A 126 3.60 4.25 -16.07
N ALA A 127 3.82 3.29 -15.16
CA ALA A 127 2.75 2.51 -14.54
C ALA A 127 1.74 3.40 -13.79
N ALA A 128 2.24 4.37 -13.03
CA ALA A 128 1.46 5.33 -12.25
C ALA A 128 0.80 6.43 -13.09
N THR A 129 1.07 6.50 -14.40
CA THR A 129 0.53 7.53 -15.29
C THR A 129 -0.10 6.88 -16.53
N LEU A 130 0.66 6.74 -17.61
CA LEU A 130 0.18 6.28 -18.91
C LEU A 130 -0.42 4.87 -18.87
N ASP A 131 0.20 3.89 -18.22
CA ASP A 131 -0.32 2.51 -18.29
C ASP A 131 -1.64 2.37 -17.49
N ASN A 132 -1.77 3.06 -16.36
CA ASN A 132 -3.06 3.21 -15.67
C ASN A 132 -4.10 3.89 -16.58
N ALA A 133 -3.74 5.01 -17.22
CA ALA A 133 -4.65 5.72 -18.13
C ALA A 133 -5.12 4.83 -19.30
N LEU A 134 -4.22 4.04 -19.87
CA LEU A 134 -4.54 3.08 -20.93
C LEU A 134 -5.49 1.98 -20.43
N ALA A 135 -5.22 1.42 -19.25
CA ALA A 135 -6.05 0.37 -18.67
C ALA A 135 -7.49 0.84 -18.38
N PHE A 136 -7.67 2.10 -17.99
CA PHE A 136 -8.97 2.70 -17.72
C PHE A 136 -9.61 3.40 -18.94
N GLY A 137 -8.95 3.40 -20.11
CA GLY A 137 -9.48 4.05 -21.31
C GLY A 137 -9.44 5.58 -21.28
N LEU A 138 -8.61 6.18 -20.41
CA LEU A 138 -8.50 7.63 -20.17
C LEU A 138 -7.26 8.26 -20.84
N ALA A 139 -6.49 7.49 -21.60
CA ALA A 139 -5.22 7.95 -22.19
C ALA A 139 -5.34 9.10 -23.21
N LYS A 140 -6.57 9.42 -23.65
CA LYS A 140 -6.85 10.60 -24.49
C LYS A 140 -6.86 11.90 -23.68
N ASP A 141 -7.19 11.81 -22.40
CA ASP A 141 -7.43 12.96 -21.53
C ASP A 141 -6.30 13.15 -20.51
N LEU A 142 -5.62 12.07 -20.10
CA LEU A 142 -4.59 12.10 -19.06
C LEU A 142 -3.51 11.01 -19.24
N GLY A 143 -2.42 11.15 -18.49
CA GLY A 143 -1.36 10.13 -18.37
C GLY A 143 -0.04 10.47 -19.08
N THR A 144 0.00 11.53 -19.89
CA THR A 144 1.23 12.06 -20.52
C THR A 144 1.22 13.59 -20.52
N ILE A 145 2.39 14.20 -20.71
CA ILE A 145 2.53 15.64 -21.00
C ILE A 145 2.87 15.75 -22.49
N LEU A 146 2.07 16.48 -23.25
CA LEU A 146 2.30 16.77 -24.67
C LEU A 146 2.67 18.24 -24.84
N ALA A 147 3.54 18.54 -25.80
CA ALA A 147 3.79 19.93 -26.18
C ALA A 147 2.52 20.52 -26.80
N GLN A 148 2.19 21.75 -26.41
CA GLN A 148 1.12 22.54 -27.03
C GLN A 148 1.60 23.15 -28.34
#